data_AF-A0A2U1T3K5-F1
#
_entry.id   AF-A0A2U1T3K5-F1
#
_cell.length_a   1.000
_cell.length_b   1.000
_cell.length_c   1.000
_cell.angle_alpha   90.00
_cell.angle_beta   90.00
_cell.angle_gamma   90.00
#
_symmetry.space_group_name_H-M   'P 1'
#
loop_
_entity.id
_entity.type
_entity.pdbx_description
1 polymer ?
#
loop_
_entity_poly.entity_id
_entity_poly.type
_entity_poly.pdbx_seq_one_letter_code
_entity_poly.pdbx_strand_id
1 'polypeptide(L)'
;MNPIEQLVSNFQDLVGQVPEVIQPFIVMLAGSVPFIEGELAATLGIAGGLNPIVAAIAAAVGNFVCVLLVVLLTSRARTAVVNRSSARVTASVGSASAQASAAPKSMTEDPWGDDGWATDIEQTQPAKPQSKGRQRFGRWLIRFGVPGASILGPLAIPTQFTSAILVAGGTPRGWVLLWQAVAIIFWTTVTTVAIWAALTFVVGV
;
A
#
# COMPACT_ATOMS: atom_id res chain seq x y z
N MET A 1 38.31 19.64 18.00
CA MET A 1 37.40 18.89 17.13
C MET A 1 36.23 18.44 17.98
N ASN A 2 35.02 18.81 17.60
CA ASN A 2 33.83 18.35 18.30
C ASN A 2 33.65 16.83 18.09
N PRO A 3 33.11 16.09 19.07
CA PRO A 3 32.87 14.65 18.93
C PRO A 3 32.00 14.30 17.70
N ILE A 4 31.07 15.19 17.34
CA ILE A 4 30.20 15.05 16.17
C ILE A 4 30.97 15.23 14.86
N GLU A 5 31.88 16.20 14.78
CA GLU A 5 32.72 16.41 13.59
C GLU A 5 33.59 15.19 13.30
N GLN A 6 34.15 14.57 14.35
CA GLN A 6 34.99 13.39 14.22
C GLN A 6 34.20 12.16 13.76
N LEU A 7 32.94 12.02 14.18
CA LEU A 7 32.06 10.96 13.72
C LEU A 7 31.71 11.13 12.23
N VAL A 8 31.39 12.36 11.81
CA VAL A 8 31.07 12.68 10.41
C VAL A 8 32.29 12.48 9.52
N SER A 9 33.48 12.95 9.93
CA SER A 9 34.71 12.77 9.13
C SER A 9 35.07 11.29 8.97
N ASN A 10 35.00 10.50 10.06
CA ASN A 10 35.26 9.06 9.99
C ASN A 10 34.26 8.34 9.08
N PHE A 11 32.99 8.73 9.12
CA PHE A 11 31.97 8.17 8.23
C PHE A 11 32.23 8.55 6.77
N GLN A 12 32.59 9.81 6.50
CA GLN A 12 32.96 10.28 5.16
C GLN A 12 34.20 9.57 4.62
N ASP A 13 35.22 9.33 5.45
CA ASP A 13 36.42 8.58 5.07
C ASP A 13 36.10 7.12 4.73
N LEU A 14 35.17 6.49 5.46
CA LEU A 14 34.68 5.14 5.15
C LEU A 14 33.89 5.11 3.85
N VAL A 15 32.99 6.07 3.63
CA VAL A 15 32.20 6.18 2.40
C VAL A 15 33.11 6.48 1.20
N GLY A 16 34.16 7.28 1.40
CA GLY A 16 35.17 7.59 0.38
C GLY A 16 35.98 6.38 -0.10
N GLN A 17 36.03 5.29 0.67
CA GLN A 17 36.63 4.01 0.21
C GLN A 17 35.73 3.28 -0.78
N VAL A 18 34.43 3.58 -0.80
CA VAL A 18 33.48 3.02 -1.75
C VAL A 18 33.60 3.79 -3.07
N PRO A 19 33.76 3.10 -4.22
CA PRO A 19 33.77 3.74 -5.53
C PRO A 19 32.56 4.67 -5.74
N GLU A 20 32.79 5.86 -6.30
CA GLU A 20 31.76 6.89 -6.48
C GLU A 20 30.52 6.40 -7.24
N VAL A 21 30.71 5.45 -8.16
CA VAL A 21 29.60 4.83 -8.92
C VAL A 21 28.72 3.96 -8.03
N ILE A 22 29.25 3.35 -6.98
CA ILE A 22 28.53 2.41 -6.10
C ILE A 22 27.76 3.17 -5.00
N GLN A 23 28.23 4.34 -4.58
CA GLN A 23 27.61 5.12 -3.49
C GLN A 23 26.11 5.41 -3.72
N PRO A 24 25.65 5.85 -4.92
CA PRO A 24 24.22 6.04 -5.18
C PRO A 24 23.41 4.73 -5.09
N PHE A 25 23.99 3.59 -5.48
CA PHE A 25 23.31 2.29 -5.35
C PHE A 25 23.13 1.90 -3.90
N ILE A 26 24.09 2.20 -3.02
CA ILE A 26 23.94 1.97 -1.57
C ILE A 26 22.78 2.80 -1.03
N VAL A 27 22.69 4.08 -1.39
CA VAL A 27 21.58 4.95 -0.98
C VAL A 27 20.25 4.45 -1.53
N MET A 28 20.22 4.04 -2.79
CA MET A 28 19.02 3.45 -3.41
C MET A 28 18.58 2.17 -2.68
N LEU A 29 19.51 1.27 -2.38
CA LEU A 29 19.22 0.04 -1.64
C LEU A 29 18.75 0.32 -0.22
N ALA A 30 19.38 1.28 0.47
CA ALA A 30 18.94 1.74 1.78
C ALA A 30 17.50 2.25 1.73
N GLY A 31 17.17 3.08 0.75
CA GLY A 31 15.80 3.59 0.54
C GLY A 31 14.79 2.52 0.10
N SER A 32 15.25 1.36 -0.38
CA SER A 32 14.38 0.22 -0.70
C SER A 32 13.99 -0.63 0.50
N VAL A 33 14.58 -0.41 1.67
CA VAL A 33 14.20 -1.14 2.88
C VAL A 33 12.90 -0.53 3.42
N PRO A 34 11.83 -1.33 3.65
CA PRO A 34 10.63 -0.85 4.31
C PRO A 34 11.01 -0.18 5.64
N PHE A 35 10.32 0.88 6.04
CA PHE A 35 10.66 1.75 7.18
C PHE A 35 11.88 2.67 7.01
N ILE A 36 12.82 2.36 6.10
CA ILE A 36 13.90 3.28 5.73
C ILE A 36 13.37 4.09 4.54
N GLU A 37 12.63 5.15 4.87
CA GLU A 37 12.07 6.00 3.83
C GLU A 37 13.15 6.73 3.02
N GLY A 38 12.79 7.17 1.82
CA GLY A 38 13.70 7.90 0.93
C GLY A 38 14.30 9.16 1.57
N GLU A 39 13.63 9.74 2.56
CA GLU A 39 14.13 10.88 3.33
C GLU A 39 15.38 10.53 4.15
N LEU A 40 15.32 9.42 4.89
CA LEU A 40 16.44 8.93 5.69
C LEU A 40 17.60 8.48 4.80
N ALA A 41 17.30 7.76 3.72
CA ALA A 41 18.31 7.33 2.77
C ALA A 41 19.01 8.52 2.08
N ALA A 42 18.26 9.54 1.66
CA ALA A 42 18.83 10.76 1.09
C ALA A 42 19.70 11.51 2.10
N THR A 43 19.25 11.60 3.36
CA THR A 43 20.02 12.20 4.46
C THR A 43 21.36 11.51 4.66
N LEU A 44 21.36 10.18 4.72
CA LEU A 44 22.57 9.38 4.89
C LEU A 44 23.52 9.54 3.69
N GLY A 45 22.98 9.61 2.47
CA GLY A 45 23.77 9.88 1.27
C GLY A 45 24.47 11.23 1.33
N ILE A 46 23.72 12.29 1.64
CA ILE A 46 24.26 13.65 1.75
C ILE A 46 25.30 13.74 2.88
N ALA A 47 25.02 13.12 4.04
CA ALA A 47 25.97 13.07 5.15
C ALA A 47 27.27 12.33 4.79
N GLY A 48 27.17 11.32 3.92
CA GLY A 48 28.32 10.61 3.34
C GLY A 48 29.05 11.36 2.22
N GLY A 49 28.65 12.60 1.91
CA GLY A 49 29.31 13.44 0.90
C GLY A 49 28.77 13.30 -0.53
N LEU A 50 27.68 12.56 -0.74
CA LEU A 50 27.05 12.49 -2.07
C LEU A 50 26.41 13.83 -2.44
N ASN A 51 26.43 14.13 -3.74
CA ASN A 51 25.68 15.26 -4.29
C ASN A 51 24.19 15.15 -3.90
N PRO A 52 23.56 16.23 -3.35
CA PRO A 52 22.18 16.19 -2.88
C PRO A 52 21.17 15.72 -3.92
N ILE A 53 21.36 16.09 -5.19
CA ILE A 53 20.45 15.69 -6.28
C ILE A 53 20.59 14.19 -6.54
N VAL A 54 21.82 13.66 -6.58
CA VAL A 54 22.07 12.24 -6.81
C VAL A 54 21.54 11.40 -5.65
N ALA A 55 21.78 11.83 -4.41
CA ALA A 55 21.26 11.18 -3.21
C ALA A 55 19.72 11.18 -3.19
N ALA A 56 19.08 12.31 -3.52
CA ALA A 56 17.63 12.42 -3.58
C ALA A 56 17.01 11.49 -4.64
N ILE A 57 17.57 11.47 -5.87
CA ILE A 57 17.09 10.60 -6.94
C ILE A 57 17.27 9.13 -6.56
N ALA A 58 18.45 8.75 -6.08
CA ALA A 58 18.74 7.39 -5.66
C ALA A 58 17.77 6.92 -4.57
N ALA A 59 17.57 7.74 -3.54
CA ALA A 59 16.67 7.43 -2.44
C ALA A 59 15.19 7.38 -2.86
N ALA A 60 14.75 8.30 -3.72
CA ALA A 60 13.39 8.32 -4.26
C ALA A 60 13.10 7.07 -5.09
N VAL A 61 14.04 6.65 -5.95
CA VAL A 61 13.94 5.41 -6.74
C VAL A 61 13.87 4.20 -5.80
N GLY A 62 14.77 4.14 -4.82
CA GLY A 62 14.79 3.07 -3.83
C GLY A 62 13.46 2.90 -3.10
N ASN A 63 12.93 4.01 -2.59
CA ASN A 63 11.65 4.03 -1.88
C ASN A 63 10.48 3.67 -2.79
N PHE A 64 10.46 4.18 -4.02
CA PHE A 64 9.42 3.85 -4.98
C PHE A 64 9.42 2.36 -5.35
N VAL A 65 10.59 1.73 -5.48
CA VAL A 65 10.71 0.28 -5.70
C VAL A 65 10.10 -0.50 -4.53
N CYS A 66 10.37 -0.11 -3.29
CA CYS A 66 9.76 -0.73 -2.12
C CYS A 66 8.23 -0.63 -2.15
N VAL A 67 7.69 0.57 -2.38
CA VAL A 67 6.25 0.81 -2.48
C VAL A 67 5.63 0.01 -3.63
N LEU A 68 6.29 -0.02 -4.79
CA LEU A 68 5.86 -0.78 -5.95
C LEU A 68 5.72 -2.27 -5.61
N LEU A 69 6.74 -2.87 -4.99
CA LEU A 69 6.71 -4.27 -4.58
C LEU A 69 5.56 -4.55 -3.61
N VAL A 70 5.40 -3.72 -2.58
CA VAL A 70 4.33 -3.86 -1.58
C VAL A 70 2.94 -3.78 -2.24
N VAL A 71 2.73 -2.79 -3.11
CA VAL A 71 1.46 -2.60 -3.83
C VAL A 71 1.16 -3.79 -4.74
N LEU A 72 2.16 -4.30 -5.47
CA LEU A 72 1.99 -5.44 -6.36
C LEU A 72 1.67 -6.72 -5.59
N LEU A 73 2.41 -7.00 -4.51
CA LEU A 73 2.16 -8.15 -3.64
C LEU A 73 0.77 -8.09 -3.00
N THR A 74 0.41 -6.94 -2.45
CA THR A 74 -0.91 -6.72 -1.82
C THR A 74 -2.04 -6.85 -2.83
N SER A 75 -1.88 -6.28 -4.02
CA SER A 75 -2.87 -6.38 -5.10
C SER A 75 -3.07 -7.83 -5.55
N ARG A 76 -1.99 -8.61 -5.67
CA ARG A 76 -2.06 -10.04 -6.01
C ARG A 76 -2.75 -10.84 -4.92
N ALA A 77 -2.37 -10.64 -3.67
CA ALA A 77 -2.98 -11.30 -2.51
C ALA A 77 -4.50 -11.03 -2.45
N ARG A 78 -4.90 -9.75 -2.59
CA ARG A 78 -6.31 -9.36 -2.63
C ARG A 78 -7.07 -10.06 -3.76
N THR A 79 -6.51 -10.05 -4.97
CA THR A 79 -7.15 -10.66 -6.14
C THR A 79 -7.33 -12.16 -5.96
N ALA A 80 -6.33 -12.84 -5.38
CA ALA A 80 -6.42 -14.27 -5.08
C ALA A 80 -7.52 -14.58 -4.05
N VAL A 81 -7.63 -13.78 -2.99
CA VAL A 81 -8.66 -13.94 -1.95
C VAL A 81 -10.07 -13.68 -2.52
N VAL A 82 -10.23 -12.61 -3.29
CA VAL A 82 -11.53 -12.23 -3.88
C VAL A 82 -11.99 -13.23 -4.94
N ASN A 83 -11.09 -13.75 -5.78
CA ASN A 83 -11.45 -14.78 -6.76
C ASN A 83 -11.85 -16.09 -6.07
N ARG A 84 -11.20 -16.42 -4.94
CA ARG A 84 -11.52 -17.63 -4.17
C ARG A 84 -12.87 -17.55 -3.47
N SER A 85 -13.29 -16.36 -3.01
CA SER A 85 -14.62 -16.17 -2.43
C SER A 85 -15.72 -16.22 -3.49
N SER A 86 -15.50 -15.60 -4.66
CA SER A 86 -16.45 -15.68 -5.79
C SER A 86 -16.65 -17.12 -6.28
N ALA A 87 -15.58 -17.91 -6.38
CA ALA A 87 -15.68 -19.31 -6.81
C ALA A 87 -16.49 -20.19 -5.83
N ARG A 88 -16.39 -19.92 -4.51
CA ARG A 88 -17.20 -20.62 -3.49
C ARG A 88 -18.68 -20.24 -3.56
N VAL A 89 -18.99 -18.97 -3.81
CA VAL A 89 -20.37 -18.49 -3.97
C VAL A 89 -21.01 -19.09 -5.23
N THR A 90 -20.27 -19.15 -6.34
CA THR A 90 -20.78 -19.80 -7.57
C THR A 90 -20.96 -21.31 -7.35
N ALA A 91 -20.06 -21.99 -6.63
CA ALA A 91 -20.19 -23.40 -6.31
C ALA A 91 -21.40 -23.69 -5.40
N SER A 92 -21.68 -22.85 -4.40
CA SER A 92 -22.83 -23.02 -3.50
C SER A 92 -24.18 -22.75 -4.18
N VAL A 93 -24.22 -21.81 -5.14
CA VAL A 93 -25.41 -21.54 -5.97
C VAL A 93 -25.63 -22.67 -7.00
N GLY A 94 -24.54 -23.25 -7.53
CA GLY A 94 -24.60 -24.41 -8.42
C GLY A 94 -25.09 -25.68 -7.71
N SER A 95 -24.68 -25.92 -6.47
CA SER A 95 -25.17 -27.05 -5.67
C SER A 95 -26.64 -26.87 -5.26
N ALA A 96 -27.07 -25.65 -4.92
CA ALA A 96 -28.46 -25.36 -4.56
C ALA A 96 -29.44 -25.53 -5.75
N SER A 97 -29.02 -25.17 -6.97
CA SER A 97 -29.85 -25.35 -8.18
C SER A 97 -29.91 -26.81 -8.66
N ALA A 98 -28.83 -27.58 -8.48
CA ALA A 98 -28.81 -29.02 -8.75
C ALA A 98 -29.73 -29.81 -7.79
N GLN A 99 -29.79 -29.42 -6.51
CA GLN A 99 -30.64 -30.08 -5.51
C GLN A 99 -32.13 -29.77 -5.69
N ALA A 100 -32.48 -28.58 -6.20
CA ALA A 100 -33.86 -28.22 -6.55
C ALA A 100 -34.42 -29.00 -7.76
N SER A 101 -33.55 -29.53 -8.63
CA SER A 101 -33.94 -30.29 -9.83
C SER A 101 -34.05 -31.80 -9.61
N ALA A 102 -33.71 -32.29 -8.41
CA ALA A 102 -33.73 -33.70 -8.04
C ALA A 102 -34.86 -34.07 -7.06
N ALA A 103 -35.91 -33.26 -6.96
CA ALA A 103 -37.08 -33.58 -6.14
C ALA A 103 -37.84 -34.80 -6.72
N PRO A 104 -37.98 -35.92 -5.98
CA PRO A 104 -38.77 -37.05 -6.45
C PRO A 104 -40.24 -36.67 -6.44
N LYS A 105 -40.93 -36.85 -7.58
CA LYS A 105 -42.40 -36.81 -7.61
C LYS A 105 -42.94 -38.03 -6.85
N SER A 106 -43.28 -37.86 -5.58
CA SER A 106 -44.16 -38.80 -4.87
C SER A 106 -45.48 -38.09 -4.55
N MET A 107 -46.51 -38.61 -5.22
CA MET A 107 -47.91 -38.30 -5.07
C MET A 107 -48.43 -38.97 -3.80
N THR A 108 -48.84 -38.19 -2.80
CA THR A 108 -49.81 -38.60 -1.76
C THR A 108 -50.38 -37.33 -1.12
N GLU A 109 -51.68 -37.15 -1.31
CA GLU A 109 -52.51 -36.10 -0.72
C GLU A 109 -52.87 -36.53 0.72
N ASP A 110 -52.56 -35.70 1.72
CA ASP A 110 -53.13 -35.82 3.07
C ASP A 110 -53.71 -34.45 3.49
N PRO A 111 -55.05 -34.30 3.53
CA PRO A 111 -55.70 -32.99 3.74
C PRO A 111 -55.81 -32.41 5.16
N TRP A 112 -55.41 -33.06 6.26
CA TRP A 112 -55.62 -32.50 7.62
C TRP A 112 -54.59 -33.01 8.65
N GLY A 113 -53.85 -32.09 9.26
CA GLY A 113 -53.04 -32.29 10.47
C GLY A 113 -52.37 -30.99 10.90
N ASP A 114 -52.76 -30.42 12.05
CA ASP A 114 -52.34 -29.13 12.57
C ASP A 114 -51.42 -29.24 13.80
N ASP A 115 -50.27 -29.89 13.64
CA ASP A 115 -49.22 -29.94 14.67
C ASP A 115 -47.81 -30.17 14.11
N GLY A 116 -47.43 -29.41 13.10
CA GLY A 116 -46.06 -29.36 12.60
C GLY A 116 -45.43 -28.00 12.87
N TRP A 117 -44.47 -27.93 13.79
CA TRP A 117 -43.46 -26.90 13.86
C TRP A 117 -42.81 -26.80 12.47
N ALA A 118 -43.37 -25.95 11.60
CA ALA A 118 -42.79 -25.63 10.32
C ALA A 118 -41.49 -24.90 10.63
N THR A 119 -40.41 -25.68 10.67
CA THR A 119 -39.03 -25.25 10.76
C THR A 119 -38.88 -23.97 9.97
N ASP A 120 -38.48 -22.91 10.67
CA ASP A 120 -38.02 -21.66 10.10
C ASP A 120 -37.02 -22.02 8.99
N ILE A 121 -37.50 -22.03 7.75
CA ILE A 121 -36.62 -22.05 6.60
C ILE A 121 -35.96 -20.69 6.67
N GLU A 122 -34.77 -20.69 7.27
CA GLU A 122 -33.80 -19.62 7.23
C GLU A 122 -33.56 -19.27 5.76
N GLN A 123 -34.44 -18.43 5.23
CA GLN A 123 -34.30 -17.79 3.94
C GLN A 123 -33.01 -17.00 4.03
N THR A 124 -31.94 -17.58 3.48
CA THR A 124 -30.66 -16.91 3.34
C THR A 124 -30.91 -15.72 2.44
N GLN A 125 -31.11 -14.55 3.06
CA GLN A 125 -31.46 -13.32 2.36
C GLN A 125 -30.41 -13.07 1.26
N PRO A 126 -30.82 -12.87 0.00
CA PRO A 126 -29.88 -12.48 -1.04
C PRO A 126 -29.27 -11.14 -0.64
N ALA A 127 -27.93 -11.07 -0.59
CA ALA A 127 -27.19 -9.90 -0.16
C ALA A 127 -27.74 -8.61 -0.81
N LYS A 128 -28.28 -7.69 0.00
CA LYS A 128 -28.90 -6.43 -0.46
C LYS A 128 -27.98 -5.73 -1.49
N PRO A 129 -28.47 -5.37 -2.69
CA PRO A 129 -27.69 -4.60 -3.65
C PRO A 129 -27.30 -3.25 -3.02
N GLN A 130 -26.00 -2.92 -3.04
CA GLN A 130 -25.49 -1.70 -2.40
C GLN A 130 -26.23 -0.45 -2.92
N SER A 131 -26.74 0.37 -2.00
CA SER A 131 -27.49 1.58 -2.35
C SER A 131 -26.66 2.53 -3.24
N LYS A 132 -27.30 3.18 -4.21
CA LYS A 132 -26.66 4.09 -5.18
C LYS A 132 -25.82 5.19 -4.50
N GLY A 133 -26.21 5.63 -3.30
CA GLY A 133 -25.45 6.60 -2.50
C GLY A 133 -24.13 6.05 -1.95
N ARG A 134 -24.12 4.80 -1.45
CA ARG A 134 -22.92 4.15 -0.93
C ARG A 134 -21.87 3.92 -2.01
N GLN A 135 -22.30 3.62 -3.24
CA GLN A 135 -21.43 3.52 -4.41
C GLN A 135 -20.82 4.86 -4.84
N ARG A 136 -21.57 5.97 -4.70
CA ARG A 136 -21.07 7.32 -4.99
C ARG A 136 -20.03 7.76 -3.97
N PHE A 137 -20.31 7.53 -2.68
CA PHE A 137 -19.36 7.81 -1.60
C PHE A 137 -18.06 7.02 -1.77
N GLY A 138 -18.13 5.72 -2.10
CA GLY A 138 -16.94 4.91 -2.36
C GLY A 138 -16.08 5.44 -3.50
N ARG A 139 -16.70 5.90 -4.60
CA ARG A 139 -15.98 6.56 -5.70
C ARG A 139 -15.31 7.87 -5.28
N TRP A 140 -15.99 8.67 -4.48
CA TRP A 140 -15.45 9.94 -3.98
C TRP A 140 -14.28 9.70 -3.02
N LEU A 141 -14.40 8.70 -2.13
CA LEU A 141 -13.35 8.30 -1.20
C LEU A 141 -12.10 7.80 -1.93
N ILE A 142 -12.24 7.03 -3.01
CA ILE A 142 -11.10 6.62 -3.86
C ILE A 142 -10.49 7.83 -4.57
N ARG A 143 -11.32 8.75 -5.07
CA ARG A 143 -10.87 9.92 -5.85
C ARG A 143 -10.09 10.92 -5.00
N PHE A 144 -10.55 11.19 -3.78
CA PHE A 144 -10.02 12.25 -2.91
C PHE A 144 -9.28 11.73 -1.67
N GLY A 145 -9.63 10.54 -1.18
CA GLY A 145 -8.93 9.92 -0.05
C GLY A 145 -7.52 9.44 -0.42
N VAL A 146 -7.30 8.93 -1.64
CA VAL A 146 -5.98 8.43 -2.07
C VAL A 146 -4.94 9.55 -2.24
N PRO A 147 -5.24 10.67 -2.93
CA PRO A 147 -4.35 11.83 -2.97
C PRO A 147 -4.04 12.37 -1.57
N GLY A 148 -5.08 12.58 -0.75
CA GLY A 148 -4.93 13.14 0.60
C GLY A 148 -4.11 12.22 1.50
N ALA A 149 -4.41 10.92 1.51
CA ALA A 149 -3.67 9.93 2.29
C ALA A 149 -2.25 9.72 1.77
N SER A 150 -1.96 9.93 0.49
CA SER A 150 -0.58 9.75 -0.01
C SER A 150 0.30 10.95 0.30
N ILE A 151 -0.25 12.17 0.27
CA ILE A 151 0.51 13.39 0.60
C ILE A 151 0.66 13.57 2.11
N LEU A 152 -0.39 13.31 2.89
CA LEU A 152 -0.37 13.47 4.35
C LEU A 152 0.02 12.18 5.10
N GLY A 153 -0.12 11.02 4.46
CA GLY A 153 0.16 9.71 5.07
C GLY A 153 1.57 9.55 5.63
N PRO A 154 2.65 10.03 4.97
CA PRO A 154 4.02 9.90 5.49
C PRO A 154 4.19 10.49 6.90
N LEU A 155 3.39 11.51 7.26
CA LEU A 155 3.46 12.14 8.58
C LEU A 155 2.84 11.30 9.71
N ALA A 156 2.04 10.28 9.38
CA ALA A 156 1.32 9.48 10.37
C ALA A 156 1.75 8.01 10.37
N ILE A 157 2.00 7.43 9.19
CA ILE A 157 2.28 6.01 9.00
C ILE A 157 3.31 5.86 7.87
N PRO A 158 4.30 4.95 7.97
CA PRO A 158 5.24 4.74 6.87
C PRO A 158 4.52 4.47 5.55
N THR A 159 5.00 5.12 4.49
CA THR A 159 4.41 5.16 3.14
C THR A 159 4.00 3.80 2.59
N GLN A 160 4.74 2.75 2.92
CA GLN A 160 4.48 1.38 2.48
C GLN A 160 3.19 0.79 3.09
N PHE A 161 2.87 1.11 4.35
CA PHE A 161 1.63 0.64 4.99
C PHE A 161 0.42 1.37 4.45
N THR A 162 0.51 2.68 4.27
CA THR A 162 -0.58 3.48 3.70
C THR A 162 -0.96 2.97 2.31
N SER A 163 0.04 2.73 1.45
CA SER A 163 -0.20 2.18 0.11
C SER A 163 -0.77 0.75 0.14
N ALA A 164 -0.29 -0.11 1.04
CA ALA A 164 -0.85 -1.45 1.25
C ALA A 164 -2.33 -1.39 1.68
N ILE A 165 -2.67 -0.54 2.66
CA ILE A 165 -4.03 -0.36 3.17
C ILE A 165 -4.96 0.14 2.06
N LEU A 166 -4.54 1.13 1.28
CA LEU A 166 -5.34 1.67 0.17
C LEU A 166 -5.64 0.61 -0.89
N VAL A 167 -4.63 -0.19 -1.26
CA VAL A 167 -4.79 -1.28 -2.25
C VAL A 167 -5.63 -2.42 -1.68
N ALA A 168 -5.41 -2.81 -0.43
CA ALA A 168 -6.24 -3.81 0.27
C ALA A 168 -7.71 -3.37 0.34
N GLY A 169 -7.95 -2.08 0.61
CA GLY A 169 -9.26 -1.42 0.60
C GLY A 169 -9.92 -1.35 -0.77
N GLY A 170 -9.23 -1.74 -1.84
CA GLY A 170 -9.78 -1.85 -3.19
C GLY A 170 -9.50 -0.66 -4.10
N THR A 171 -8.62 0.25 -3.70
CA THR A 171 -8.12 1.29 -4.58
C THR A 171 -7.34 0.67 -5.74
N PRO A 172 -7.54 1.12 -7.00
CA PRO A 172 -6.75 0.65 -8.12
C PRO A 172 -5.26 0.91 -7.91
N ARG A 173 -4.44 -0.14 -8.02
CA ARG A 173 -2.99 -0.10 -7.80
C ARG A 173 -2.28 1.00 -8.57
N GLY A 174 -2.65 1.25 -9.84
CA GLY A 174 -2.05 2.30 -10.66
C GLY A 174 -2.30 3.71 -10.12
N TRP A 175 -3.47 3.94 -9.51
CA TRP A 175 -3.80 5.23 -8.91
C TRP A 175 -3.02 5.45 -7.61
N VAL A 176 -2.86 4.40 -6.79
CA VAL A 176 -2.01 4.44 -5.60
C VAL A 176 -0.56 4.72 -5.99
N LEU A 177 -0.02 4.00 -6.98
CA LEU A 177 1.37 4.20 -7.43
C LEU A 177 1.63 5.61 -7.97
N LEU A 178 0.68 6.18 -8.72
CA LEU A 178 0.81 7.56 -9.21
C LEU A 178 0.90 8.55 -8.05
N TRP A 179 -0.02 8.47 -7.09
CA TRP A 179 -0.04 9.41 -5.97
C TRP A 179 1.11 9.19 -4.99
N GLN A 180 1.59 7.94 -4.85
CA GLN A 180 2.81 7.64 -4.10
C GLN A 180 4.04 8.21 -4.80
N ALA A 181 4.15 8.11 -6.13
CA ALA A 181 5.24 8.75 -6.87
C ALA A 181 5.24 10.28 -6.67
N VAL A 182 4.08 10.93 -6.77
CA VAL A 182 3.93 12.38 -6.52
C VAL A 182 4.33 12.73 -5.09
N ALA A 183 3.86 11.98 -4.10
CA ALA A 183 4.20 12.21 -2.70
C ALA A 183 5.69 12.01 -2.42
N ILE A 184 6.30 10.94 -2.96
CA ILE A 184 7.74 10.68 -2.82
C ILE A 184 8.52 11.85 -3.39
N ILE A 185 8.24 12.29 -4.62
CA ILE A 185 8.94 13.43 -5.24
C ILE A 185 8.79 14.69 -4.39
N PHE A 186 7.57 15.00 -3.93
CA PHE A 186 7.32 16.15 -3.09
C PHE A 186 8.14 16.10 -1.79
N TRP A 187 8.03 15.02 -1.02
CA TRP A 187 8.67 14.89 0.28
C TRP A 187 10.20 14.73 0.21
N THR A 188 10.72 13.98 -0.77
CA THR A 188 12.18 13.93 -0.99
C THR A 188 12.73 15.27 -1.40
N THR A 189 12.01 16.06 -2.21
CA THR A 189 12.44 17.43 -2.54
C THR A 189 12.44 18.32 -1.30
N VAL A 190 11.35 18.32 -0.52
CA VAL A 190 11.24 19.12 0.71
C VAL A 190 12.36 18.78 1.70
N THR A 191 12.61 17.50 1.96
CA THR A 191 13.64 17.06 2.91
C THR A 191 15.05 17.32 2.40
N THR A 192 15.32 17.05 1.12
CA THR A 192 16.64 17.33 0.52
C THR A 192 16.96 18.81 0.58
N VAL A 193 16.01 19.68 0.22
CA VAL A 193 16.18 21.15 0.30
C VAL A 193 16.35 21.59 1.74
N ALA A 194 15.59 21.03 2.68
CA ALA A 194 15.71 21.36 4.11
C ALA A 194 17.08 20.97 4.68
N ILE A 195 17.57 19.77 4.38
CA ILE A 195 18.89 19.29 4.83
C ILE A 195 20.00 20.10 4.20
N TRP A 196 19.93 20.33 2.88
CA TRP A 196 20.90 21.16 2.18
C TRP A 196 20.94 22.58 2.77
N ALA A 197 19.79 23.22 2.96
CA ALA A 197 19.71 24.54 3.58
C ALA A 197 20.23 24.53 5.03
N ALA A 198 19.93 23.49 5.82
CA ALA A 198 20.45 23.37 7.18
C ALA A 198 21.98 23.26 7.20
N LEU A 199 22.57 22.43 6.33
CA LEU A 199 24.03 22.30 6.23
C LEU A 199 24.68 23.63 5.82
N THR A 200 24.11 24.31 4.82
CA THR A 200 24.67 25.57 4.32
C THR A 200 24.51 26.73 5.29
N PHE A 201 23.33 26.92 5.90
CA PHE A 201 23.06 28.11 6.72
C PHE A 201 23.34 27.92 8.21
N VAL A 202 23.30 26.69 8.74
CA VAL A 202 23.48 26.42 10.18
C VAL A 202 24.88 25.91 10.47
N VAL A 203 25.41 25.02 9.62
CA VAL A 203 26.73 24.39 9.83
C VAL A 203 27.84 25.16 9.10
N GLY A 204 27.51 25.89 8.03
CA GLY A 204 28.47 26.74 7.31
C GLY A 204 29.38 25.94 6.37
N VAL A 205 28.91 24.78 5.90
CA VAL A 205 29.57 23.92 4.90
C VAL A 205 28.88 24.04 3.55
#